data_AF-A0A8H7L1U4-F1
#
_entry.id   AF-A0A8H7L1U4-F1
#
_cell.length_a   1.000
_cell.length_b   1.000
_cell.length_c   1.000
_cell.angle_alpha   90.00
_cell.angle_beta   90.00
_cell.angle_gamma   90.00
#
_symmetry.space_group_name_H-M   'P 1'
#
loop_
_entity.id
_entity.type
_entity.pdbx_description
1 polymer ?
#
loop_
_entity_poly.entity_id
_entity_poly.type
_entity_poly.pdbx_seq_one_letter_code
_entity_poly.pdbx_strand_id
1 'polypeptide(L)'
;MILHLESGTCRSGATRQRINRAIRQLDTQNVITNPARLLTGGDADIEVTYSATGASWNGNAYECFLCHATFARLPGLNQHLASPRHQEKIYVCPLSSCRVQFSGLSALCQHIESERCGVSRFRNVQNAMNRIVGGMGRLTY
;
A
#
# COMPACT_ATOMS: atom_id res chain seq x y z
N MET A 1 7.99 9.54 -3.35
CA MET A 1 6.98 9.63 -4.43
C MET A 1 5.81 8.66 -4.24
N ILE A 2 6.05 7.35 -4.13
CA ILE A 2 4.96 6.32 -4.02
C ILE A 2 4.05 6.55 -2.81
N LEU A 3 4.61 6.90 -1.65
CA LEU A 3 3.83 7.19 -0.43
C LEU A 3 2.76 8.29 -0.65
N HIS A 4 3.08 9.31 -1.44
CA HIS A 4 2.14 10.39 -1.78
C HIS A 4 1.02 9.93 -2.70
N LEU A 5 1.29 8.98 -3.60
CA LEU A 5 0.26 8.38 -4.45
C LEU A 5 -0.63 7.42 -3.65
N GLU A 6 -0.06 6.73 -2.66
CA GLU A 6 -0.81 5.84 -1.77
C GLU A 6 -1.70 6.59 -0.76
N SER A 7 -1.37 7.83 -0.41
CA SER A 7 -2.18 8.64 0.51
C SER A 7 -3.47 9.19 -0.12
N GLY A 8 -3.65 9.07 -1.44
CA GLY A 8 -4.84 9.56 -2.15
C GLY A 8 -4.96 11.10 -2.22
N THR A 9 -3.92 11.82 -1.80
CA THR A 9 -3.89 13.30 -1.78
C THR A 9 -3.24 13.88 -3.05
N CYS A 10 -2.96 13.04 -4.05
CA CYS A 10 -2.30 13.48 -5.28
C CYS A 10 -3.26 14.22 -6.19
N ARG A 11 -2.80 15.34 -6.79
CA ARG A 11 -3.60 16.14 -7.74
C ARG A 11 -4.03 15.33 -8.96
N SER A 12 -3.28 14.31 -9.36
CA SER A 12 -3.64 13.42 -10.48
C SER A 12 -4.80 12.46 -10.16
N GLY A 13 -5.35 12.52 -8.94
CA GLY A 13 -6.31 11.54 -8.44
C GLY A 13 -5.71 10.14 -8.34
N ALA A 14 -4.38 10.02 -8.29
CA ALA A 14 -3.73 8.75 -8.03
C ALA A 14 -4.07 8.33 -6.59
N THR A 15 -4.67 7.16 -6.48
CA THR A 15 -4.99 6.52 -5.22
C THR A 15 -4.23 5.21 -5.10
N ARG A 16 -4.11 4.71 -3.87
CA ARG A 16 -3.61 3.36 -3.61
C ARG A 16 -4.34 2.29 -4.45
N GLN A 17 -5.64 2.43 -4.70
CA GLN A 17 -6.39 1.45 -5.50
C GLN A 17 -5.86 1.40 -6.94
N ARG A 18 -5.60 2.56 -7.55
CA ARG A 18 -5.01 2.66 -8.89
C ARG A 18 -3.63 2.03 -8.93
N ILE A 19 -2.84 2.20 -7.87
CA ILE A 19 -1.52 1.56 -7.73
C ILE A 19 -1.69 0.04 -7.65
N ASN A 20 -2.50 -0.49 -6.72
CA ASN A 20 -2.70 -1.93 -6.56
C ASN A 20 -3.20 -2.58 -7.86
N ARG A 21 -4.13 -1.93 -8.58
CA ARG A 21 -4.62 -2.39 -9.88
C ARG A 21 -3.51 -2.40 -10.95
N ALA A 22 -2.68 -1.36 -10.99
CA ALA A 22 -1.53 -1.31 -11.89
C ALA A 22 -0.51 -2.39 -11.55
N ILE A 23 -0.23 -2.64 -10.27
CA ILE A 23 0.69 -3.71 -9.84
C ILE A 23 0.21 -5.08 -10.29
N ARG A 24 -1.09 -5.39 -10.15
CA ARG A 24 -1.65 -6.65 -10.66
C ARG A 24 -1.39 -6.87 -12.16
N GLN A 25 -1.35 -5.80 -12.94
CA GLN A 25 -1.06 -5.86 -14.39
C GLN A 25 0.44 -5.92 -14.70
N LEU A 26 1.30 -5.42 -13.79
CA LEU A 26 2.73 -5.28 -14.01
C LEU A 26 3.55 -6.43 -13.40
N ASP A 27 3.12 -7.00 -12.27
CA ASP A 27 3.78 -8.09 -11.54
C ASP A 27 3.19 -9.46 -11.91
N THR A 28 3.18 -9.78 -13.21
CA THR A 28 2.55 -11.01 -13.73
C THR A 28 3.21 -12.31 -13.23
N GLN A 29 4.45 -12.23 -12.76
CA GLN A 29 5.20 -13.36 -12.20
C GLN A 29 5.08 -13.44 -10.67
N ASN A 30 4.32 -12.55 -10.03
CA ASN A 30 4.18 -12.46 -8.57
C ASN A 30 5.54 -12.36 -7.86
N VAL A 31 6.45 -11.56 -8.41
CA VAL A 31 7.79 -11.35 -7.85
C VAL A 31 7.71 -10.60 -6.53
N ILE A 32 6.80 -9.63 -6.41
CA ILE A 32 6.69 -8.79 -5.22
C ILE A 32 5.31 -8.85 -4.56
N THR A 33 4.38 -9.57 -5.16
CA THR A 33 3.03 -9.73 -4.66
C THR A 33 2.75 -11.16 -4.26
N ASN A 34 1.95 -11.34 -3.21
CA ASN A 34 1.50 -12.65 -2.81
C ASN A 34 0.22 -13.01 -3.58
N PRO A 35 0.25 -14.00 -4.50
CA PRO A 35 -0.92 -14.35 -5.30
C PRO A 35 -2.08 -14.79 -4.42
N ALA A 36 -1.86 -15.49 -3.31
CA ALA A 36 -2.93 -15.90 -2.39
C ALA A 36 -3.66 -14.72 -1.72
N ARG A 37 -3.07 -13.52 -1.73
CA ARG A 37 -3.67 -12.26 -1.20
C ARG A 37 -4.13 -11.31 -2.31
N LEU A 38 -3.82 -11.62 -3.56
CA LEU A 38 -4.39 -10.97 -4.74
C LEU A 38 -5.55 -11.78 -5.36
N LEU A 39 -5.66 -13.07 -5.01
CA LEU A 39 -6.63 -14.07 -5.46
C LEU A 39 -7.91 -14.14 -4.60
N THR A 40 -8.30 -13.09 -3.87
CA THR A 40 -9.73 -12.86 -3.58
C THR A 40 -10.45 -12.48 -4.89
N GLY A 41 -10.35 -13.36 -5.89
CA GLY A 41 -11.06 -13.39 -7.16
C GLY A 41 -12.42 -14.05 -6.99
N GLY A 42 -13.17 -13.61 -5.97
CA GLY A 42 -14.58 -13.92 -5.77
C GLY A 42 -15.46 -12.67 -5.81
N ASP A 43 -14.94 -11.52 -5.37
CA ASP A 43 -15.63 -10.22 -5.38
C ASP A 43 -14.59 -9.11 -5.54
N ALA A 44 -14.04 -8.96 -6.74
CA ALA A 44 -12.95 -8.01 -7.02
C ALA A 44 -13.33 -6.52 -6.88
N ASP A 45 -14.54 -6.20 -6.41
CA ASP A 45 -15.10 -4.84 -6.35
C ASP A 45 -15.66 -4.44 -4.97
N ILE A 46 -15.63 -5.30 -3.94
CA ILE A 46 -16.05 -4.85 -2.59
C ILE A 46 -14.88 -4.16 -1.91
N GLU A 47 -14.71 -2.91 -2.28
CA GLU A 47 -13.77 -1.98 -1.71
C GLU A 47 -14.27 -1.45 -0.36
N VAL A 48 -13.64 -1.89 0.72
CA VAL A 48 -13.93 -1.34 2.05
C VAL A 48 -13.07 -0.10 2.27
N THR A 49 -13.62 1.06 1.91
CA THR A 49 -13.05 2.36 2.29
C THR A 49 -13.65 2.80 3.63
N TYR A 50 -12.79 2.93 4.64
CA TYR A 50 -13.17 3.42 5.94
C TYR A 50 -13.20 4.94 5.94
N SER A 51 -14.30 5.53 6.39
CA SER A 51 -14.40 6.96 6.62
C SER A 51 -14.83 7.22 8.06
N ALA A 52 -14.23 8.25 8.67
CA ALA A 52 -14.60 8.75 9.98
C ALA A 52 -15.47 9.98 9.83
N THR A 53 -16.50 10.07 10.68
CA THR A 53 -17.33 11.27 10.86
C THR A 53 -17.14 11.82 12.28
N GLY A 54 -17.87 12.89 12.62
CA GLY A 54 -17.92 13.44 13.97
C GLY A 54 -18.25 12.41 15.06
N ALA A 55 -18.94 11.32 14.71
CA ALA A 55 -19.27 10.22 15.63
C ALA A 55 -18.04 9.47 16.17
N SER A 56 -16.87 9.66 15.57
CA SER A 56 -15.61 9.05 16.03
C SER A 56 -14.98 9.79 17.22
N TRP A 57 -15.61 10.87 17.71
CA TRP A 57 -15.15 11.62 18.87
C TRP A 57 -15.50 10.89 20.17
N ASN A 58 -14.49 10.55 20.97
CA ASN A 58 -14.68 9.80 22.22
C ASN A 58 -14.77 10.70 23.48
N GLY A 59 -14.89 12.01 23.31
CA GLY A 59 -14.87 12.99 24.41
C GLY A 59 -13.53 13.72 24.58
N ASN A 60 -12.43 13.16 24.06
CA ASN A 60 -11.09 13.77 24.14
C ASN A 60 -10.39 13.87 22.78
N ALA A 61 -10.58 12.89 21.89
CA ALA A 61 -9.97 12.84 20.58
C ALA A 61 -10.85 12.11 19.57
N TYR A 62 -10.50 12.21 18.28
CA TYR A 62 -11.05 11.34 17.25
C TYR A 62 -10.32 9.99 17.27
N GLU A 63 -11.04 8.90 17.47
CA GLU A 63 -10.46 7.57 17.68
C GLU A 63 -10.72 6.64 16.49
N CYS A 64 -9.69 5.92 16.07
CA CYS A 64 -9.82 4.88 15.06
C CYS A 64 -10.42 3.61 15.67
N PHE A 65 -11.60 3.20 15.21
CA PHE A 65 -12.25 1.98 15.71
C PHE A 65 -11.52 0.66 15.37
N LEU A 66 -10.55 0.68 14.44
CA LEU A 66 -9.80 -0.51 14.03
C LEU A 66 -8.55 -0.75 14.91
N CYS A 67 -7.97 0.30 15.49
CA CYS A 67 -6.70 0.20 16.23
C CYS A 67 -6.60 1.12 17.46
N HIS A 68 -7.65 1.85 17.78
CA HIS A 68 -7.72 2.80 18.90
C HIS A 68 -6.70 3.94 18.86
N ALA A 69 -6.10 4.22 17.69
CA ALA A 69 -5.25 5.38 17.52
C ALA A 69 -6.07 6.67 17.60
N THR A 70 -5.59 7.64 18.38
CA THR A 70 -6.27 8.92 18.63
C THR A 70 -5.67 10.07 17.82
N PHE A 71 -6.52 10.95 17.32
CA PHE A 71 -6.15 12.10 16.50
C PHE A 71 -6.84 13.36 17.02
N ALA A 72 -6.11 14.49 17.02
CA ALA A 72 -6.66 15.77 17.45
C ALA A 72 -7.72 16.35 16.50
N ARG A 73 -7.73 15.92 15.23
CA ARG A 73 -8.63 16.45 14.19
C ARG A 73 -9.18 15.32 13.31
N LEU A 74 -10.44 15.45 12.91
CA LEU A 74 -11.15 14.50 12.04
C LEU A 74 -10.42 14.24 10.70
N PRO A 75 -9.87 15.24 9.99
CA PRO A 75 -9.08 14.98 8.77
C PRO A 75 -7.86 14.10 9.02
N GLY A 76 -7.24 14.18 10.20
CA GLY A 76 -6.11 13.32 10.57
C GLY A 76 -6.53 11.87 10.73
N LEU A 77 -7.68 11.61 11.36
CA LEU A 77 -8.26 10.27 11.43
C LEU A 77 -8.64 9.73 10.04
N ASN A 78 -9.25 10.56 9.18
CA ASN A 78 -9.56 10.15 7.82
C ASN A 78 -8.30 9.85 6.99
N GLN A 79 -7.24 10.64 7.13
CA GLN A 79 -5.94 10.33 6.50
C GLN A 79 -5.35 9.01 7.02
N HIS A 80 -5.49 8.74 8.32
CA HIS A 80 -5.07 7.48 8.92
C HIS A 80 -5.85 6.28 8.36
N LEU A 81 -7.18 6.39 8.23
CA LEU A 81 -8.04 5.36 7.66
C LEU A 81 -7.76 5.13 6.16
N ALA A 82 -7.42 6.19 5.42
CA ALA A 82 -6.99 6.09 4.03
C ALA A 82 -5.58 5.47 3.86
N SER A 83 -4.79 5.44 4.93
CA SER A 83 -3.44 4.85 4.89
C SER A 83 -3.50 3.31 4.84
N PRO A 84 -2.43 2.63 4.37
CA PRO A 84 -2.39 1.17 4.30
C PRO A 84 -2.31 0.48 5.68
N ARG A 85 -2.53 1.20 6.80
CA ARG A 85 -2.35 0.69 8.16
C ARG A 85 -3.22 -0.54 8.46
N HIS A 86 -4.47 -0.52 8.03
CA HIS A 86 -5.47 -1.56 8.34
C HIS A 86 -5.74 -2.52 7.19
N GLN A 87 -4.82 -2.54 6.23
CA GLN A 87 -5.04 -3.20 4.97
C GLN A 87 -4.26 -4.51 4.92
N GLU A 88 -4.75 -5.45 4.11
CA GLU A 88 -4.06 -6.71 3.93
C GLU A 88 -2.63 -6.49 3.39
N LYS A 89 -1.72 -7.33 3.86
CA LYS A 89 -0.33 -7.32 3.42
C LYS A 89 -0.19 -8.08 2.10
N ILE A 90 -0.46 -7.40 1.00
CA ILE A 90 -0.41 -7.98 -0.34
C ILE A 90 1.01 -8.01 -0.93
N TYR A 91 1.91 -7.16 -0.42
CA TYR A 91 3.29 -7.03 -0.89
C TYR A 91 4.22 -7.91 -0.06
N VAL A 92 5.17 -8.57 -0.71
CA VAL A 92 6.11 -9.49 -0.06
C VAL A 92 7.50 -9.33 -0.64
N CYS A 93 8.51 -9.44 0.23
CA CYS A 93 9.89 -9.56 -0.23
C CYS A 93 10.10 -10.95 -0.88
N PRO A 94 10.53 -11.04 -2.16
CA PRO A 94 10.73 -12.32 -2.86
C PRO A 94 11.83 -13.19 -2.27
N LEU A 95 12.72 -12.60 -1.48
CA LEU A 95 13.83 -13.34 -0.90
C LEU A 95 13.29 -14.35 0.12
N SER A 96 13.55 -15.63 -0.12
CA SER A 96 13.04 -16.75 0.69
C SER A 96 13.46 -16.69 2.16
N SER A 97 14.65 -16.15 2.45
CA SER A 97 15.17 -15.93 3.81
C SER A 97 14.59 -14.69 4.49
N CYS A 98 13.91 -13.80 3.75
CA CYS A 98 13.31 -12.59 4.29
C CYS A 98 11.78 -12.71 4.41
N ARG A 99 11.08 -12.86 3.27
CA ARG A 99 9.61 -13.01 3.16
C ARG A 99 8.78 -12.03 4.02
N VAL A 100 9.33 -10.86 4.35
CA VAL A 100 8.61 -9.82 5.08
C VAL A 100 7.45 -9.31 4.22
N GLN A 101 6.29 -9.12 4.84
CA GLN A 101 5.07 -8.69 4.18
C GLN A 101 4.72 -7.24 4.54
N PHE A 102 4.17 -6.50 3.57
CA PHE A 102 3.85 -5.08 3.66
C PHE A 102 2.44 -4.81 3.11
N SER A 103 1.74 -3.83 3.69
CA SER A 103 0.42 -3.41 3.24
C SER A 103 0.43 -2.30 2.19
N GLY A 104 1.58 -1.63 2.03
CA GLY A 104 1.82 -0.61 1.01
C GLY A 104 3.10 -0.89 0.22
N LEU A 105 3.09 -0.48 -1.05
CA LEU A 105 4.21 -0.59 -1.96
C LEU A 105 5.38 0.28 -1.51
N SER A 106 5.10 1.48 -0.99
CA SER A 106 6.15 2.36 -0.46
C SER A 106 6.98 1.71 0.65
N ALA A 107 6.34 0.93 1.53
CA ALA A 107 7.04 0.21 2.59
C ALA A 107 7.93 -0.91 2.04
N LEU A 108 7.49 -1.62 1.00
CA LEU A 108 8.34 -2.60 0.31
C LEU A 108 9.53 -1.92 -0.39
N CYS A 109 9.31 -0.81 -1.10
CA CYS A 109 10.38 -0.04 -1.73
C CYS A 109 11.44 0.37 -0.70
N GLN A 110 11.02 0.97 0.42
CA GLN A 110 11.93 1.37 1.50
C GLN A 110 12.70 0.16 2.08
N HIS A 111 12.04 -0.99 2.23
CA HIS A 111 12.70 -2.22 2.66
C HIS A 111 13.81 -2.64 1.70
N ILE A 112 13.54 -2.64 0.39
CA ILE A 112 14.52 -3.02 -0.64
C ILE A 112 15.67 -2.00 -0.71
N GLU A 113 15.34 -0.71 -0.70
CA GLU A 113 16.29 0.41 -0.74
C GLU A 113 17.21 0.45 0.49
N SER A 114 16.75 -0.04 1.64
CA SER A 114 17.60 -0.13 2.84
C SER A 114 18.73 -1.16 2.71
N GLU A 115 18.66 -2.04 1.71
CA GLU A 115 19.60 -3.14 1.43
C GLU A 115 19.85 -4.15 2.57
N ARG A 116 19.20 -3.98 3.73
CA ARG A 116 19.43 -4.79 4.93
C ARG A 116 19.16 -6.28 4.73
N CYS A 117 18.20 -6.62 3.88
CA CYS A 117 17.86 -8.00 3.57
C CYS A 117 18.67 -8.58 2.40
N GLY A 118 19.41 -7.74 1.65
CA GLY A 118 20.19 -8.16 0.48
C GLY A 118 19.36 -8.51 -0.77
N VAL A 119 18.03 -8.36 -0.75
CA VAL A 119 17.18 -8.66 -1.90
C VAL A 119 17.47 -7.77 -3.12
N SER A 120 18.02 -6.57 -2.90
CA SER A 120 18.43 -5.64 -3.96
C SER A 120 19.53 -6.22 -4.87
N ARG A 121 20.27 -7.24 -4.42
CA ARG A 121 21.33 -7.91 -5.22
C ARG A 121 20.79 -8.78 -6.34
N PHE A 122 19.51 -9.15 -6.30
CA PHE A 122 18.91 -10.02 -7.29
C PHE A 122 18.40 -9.21 -8.49
N ARG A 123 18.97 -9.47 -9.67
CA ARG A 123 18.66 -8.74 -10.92
C ARG A 123 17.18 -8.80 -11.29
N ASN A 124 16.53 -9.94 -11.10
CA ASN A 124 15.10 -10.10 -11.38
C ASN A 124 14.24 -9.16 -10.51
N VAL A 125 14.61 -8.97 -9.24
CA VAL A 125 13.92 -8.03 -8.33
C VAL A 125 14.15 -6.59 -8.76
N GLN A 126 15.38 -6.21 -9.09
CA GLN A 126 15.67 -4.87 -9.62
C GLN A 126 14.86 -4.57 -10.89
N ASN A 127 14.77 -5.54 -11.81
CA ASN A 127 13.99 -5.39 -13.04
C ASN A 127 12.49 -5.25 -12.76
N ALA A 128 11.94 -6.06 -11.86
CA ALA A 128 10.55 -5.97 -11.45
C ALA A 128 10.24 -4.60 -10.83
N MET A 129 11.10 -4.14 -9.91
CA MET A 129 10.96 -2.83 -9.27
C MET A 129 11.06 -1.68 -10.28
N ASN A 130 12.01 -1.71 -11.21
CA ASN A 130 12.15 -0.69 -12.24
C ASN A 130 10.91 -0.64 -13.16
N ARG A 131 10.37 -1.80 -13.54
CA ARG A 131 9.14 -1.87 -14.35
C ARG A 131 7.95 -1.28 -13.62
N ILE A 132 7.81 -1.59 -12.33
CA ILE A 132 6.73 -1.09 -11.47
C ILE A 132 6.85 0.42 -11.27
N VAL A 133 8.02 0.91 -10.86
CA VAL A 133 8.27 2.33 -10.61
C VAL A 133 8.14 3.15 -11.89
N GLY A 134 8.67 2.65 -13.00
CA GLY A 134 8.52 3.28 -14.32
C GLY A 134 7.07 3.31 -14.80
N GLY A 135 6.30 2.25 -14.54
CA GLY A 135 4.87 2.19 -14.85
C GLY A 135 4.03 3.19 -14.05
N MET A 136 4.41 3.45 -12.80
CA MET A 136 3.70 4.39 -11.93
C MET A 136 3.80 5.85 -12.39
N GLY A 137 4.85 6.24 -13.12
CA GLY A 137 4.94 7.58 -13.74
C GLY A 137 3.80 7.88 -14.73
N ARG A 138 3.11 6.84 -15.22
CA ARG A 138 1.93 6.97 -16.10
C ARG A 138 0.62 7.19 -15.35
N LEU A 139 0.62 7.05 -14.01
CA LEU A 139 -0.58 7.25 -13.16
C LEU A 139 -0.72 8.71 -12.68
N THR A 140 0.28 9.55 -12.95
CA THR A 140 0.38 10.93 -12.47
C THR A 140 0.09 12.00 -13.53
N TYR A 141 -0.32 11.59 -14.74
CA TYR A 141 -0.75 12.47 -15.83
C TYR A 141 -2.27 12.65 -15.86
#